data_AF-A0AAC8N4F8-F1
#
_entry.id   AF-A0AAC8N4F8-F1
#
_cell.length_a   1.000
_cell.length_b   1.000
_cell.length_c   1.000
_cell.angle_alpha   90.00
_cell.angle_beta   90.00
_cell.angle_gamma   90.00
#
_symmetry.space_group_name_H-M   'P 1'
#
loop_
_entity.id
_entity.type
_entity.pdbx_description
1 polymer ?
#
loop_
_entity_poly.entity_id
_entity_poly.type
_entity_poly.pdbx_seq_one_letter_code
_entity_poly.pdbx_strand_id
1 'polypeptide(L)'
;MQISSAILCFVLYAYVIIAAVYFGISFYAYRLANNNEYEETYNWVKRYLSPVLEIMNGFVLFLFIGLIAFSTSLVGNKTTLFVLGIIIFMLLGIRIGNTVFWNERKVDGWTGMLIPCMLAAIVTNIEHEYYQLHFWLIIVLTILSVLYISTVVLTYIANEKGDVKGTHFFRGRALLWSVPTMAVIGIIAILVNGYQFTNWQLFLENWWIFILSFIAFLGATHYLFHQHHYILALLFAFTQLLFAFFGQETLLFVFETFSSFGNIFVFGMLIFSIAFYLQQYFYMQKQK
;
A
#
# COMPACT_ATOMS: atom_id res chain seq x y z
N MET A 1 18.00 -18.15 -6.30
CA MET A 1 16.85 -17.24 -6.50
C MET A 1 16.76 -16.89 -7.98
N GLN A 2 15.70 -17.32 -8.68
CA GLN A 2 15.54 -17.10 -10.12
C GLN A 2 15.21 -15.64 -10.42
N ILE A 3 15.80 -15.04 -11.46
CA ILE A 3 15.59 -13.65 -11.91
C ILE A 3 14.11 -13.24 -11.95
N SER A 4 13.22 -14.18 -12.29
CA SER A 4 11.76 -13.98 -12.28
C SER A 4 11.20 -13.54 -10.92
N SER A 5 11.65 -14.17 -9.82
CA SER A 5 11.20 -13.84 -8.46
C SER A 5 11.56 -12.40 -8.07
N ALA A 6 12.75 -11.92 -8.45
CA ALA A 6 13.18 -10.56 -8.17
C ALA A 6 12.35 -9.53 -8.96
N ILE A 7 12.10 -9.78 -10.26
CA ILE A 7 11.25 -8.90 -11.09
C ILE A 7 9.86 -8.76 -10.48
N LEU A 8 9.27 -9.88 -10.06
CA LEU A 8 7.93 -9.88 -9.49
C LEU A 8 7.90 -9.18 -8.11
N CYS A 9 8.96 -9.29 -7.29
CA CYS A 9 9.10 -8.52 -6.05
C CYS A 9 9.08 -7.01 -6.31
N PHE A 10 9.82 -6.53 -7.30
CA PHE A 10 9.83 -5.11 -7.67
C PHE A 10 8.46 -4.63 -8.17
N VAL A 11 7.76 -5.48 -8.94
CA VAL A 11 6.40 -5.20 -9.42
C VAL A 11 5.41 -5.12 -8.25
N LEU A 12 5.49 -6.06 -7.30
CA LEU A 12 4.69 -6.05 -6.08
C LEU A 12 4.97 -4.80 -5.24
N TYR A 13 6.24 -4.44 -5.06
CA TYR A 13 6.63 -3.21 -4.38
C TYR A 13 6.04 -1.96 -5.06
N ALA A 14 6.16 -1.87 -6.39
CA ALA A 14 5.58 -0.77 -7.17
C ALA A 14 4.05 -0.71 -7.00
N TYR A 15 3.37 -1.86 -7.01
CA TYR A 15 1.95 -1.94 -6.71
C TYR A 15 1.64 -1.44 -5.29
N VAL A 16 2.38 -1.87 -4.27
CA VAL A 16 2.18 -1.43 -2.87
C VAL A 16 2.31 0.09 -2.76
N ILE A 17 3.28 0.72 -3.43
CA ILE A 17 3.41 2.18 -3.46
C ILE A 17 2.18 2.82 -4.10
N ILE A 18 1.77 2.37 -5.29
CA ILE A 18 0.64 2.97 -6.02
C ILE A 18 -0.67 2.78 -5.25
N ALA A 19 -0.88 1.60 -4.68
CA ALA A 19 -2.01 1.27 -3.83
C ALA A 19 -2.02 2.17 -2.58
N ALA A 20 -0.87 2.33 -1.91
CA ALA A 20 -0.74 3.23 -0.76
C ALA A 20 -1.11 4.68 -1.11
N VAL A 21 -0.68 5.17 -2.28
CA VAL A 21 -1.08 6.49 -2.78
C VAL A 21 -2.58 6.56 -3.02
N TYR A 22 -3.17 5.61 -3.75
CA TYR A 22 -4.61 5.61 -4.04
C TYR A 22 -5.47 5.59 -2.77
N PHE A 23 -5.21 4.61 -1.90
CA PHE A 23 -5.95 4.41 -0.66
C PHE A 23 -5.76 5.58 0.31
N GLY A 24 -4.55 6.13 0.38
CA GLY A 24 -4.26 7.32 1.18
C GLY A 24 -4.92 8.59 0.65
N ILE A 25 -4.90 8.85 -0.67
CA ILE A 25 -5.63 9.98 -1.29
C ILE A 25 -7.10 9.92 -0.92
N SER A 26 -7.70 8.73 -0.91
CA SER A 26 -9.11 8.53 -0.57
C SER A 26 -9.41 8.91 0.87
N PHE A 27 -8.54 8.50 1.80
CA PHE A 27 -8.64 8.86 3.20
C PHE A 27 -8.46 10.37 3.42
N TYR A 28 -7.47 10.99 2.79
CA TYR A 28 -7.24 12.42 2.93
C TYR A 28 -8.29 13.27 2.21
N ALA A 29 -8.85 12.81 1.10
CA ALA A 29 -9.99 13.44 0.46
C ALA A 29 -11.18 13.49 1.42
N TYR A 30 -11.48 12.37 2.12
CA TYR A 30 -12.49 12.36 3.19
C TYR A 30 -12.16 13.36 4.31
N ARG A 31 -10.90 13.41 4.76
CA ARG A 31 -10.46 14.30 5.84
C ARG A 31 -10.60 15.79 5.48
N LEU A 32 -10.24 16.16 4.25
CA LEU A 32 -10.34 17.53 3.73
C LEU A 32 -11.79 17.93 3.47
N ALA A 33 -12.63 17.00 3.02
CA ALA A 33 -14.05 17.22 2.78
C ALA A 33 -14.83 17.71 4.01
N ASN A 34 -14.30 17.49 5.22
CA ASN A 34 -14.93 17.91 6.47
C ASN A 34 -14.52 19.34 6.89
N ASN A 35 -13.62 20.00 6.15
CA ASN A 35 -13.12 21.34 6.44
C ASN A 35 -13.28 22.25 5.21
N ASN A 36 -14.19 23.24 5.29
CA ASN A 36 -14.48 24.16 4.19
C ASN A 36 -13.26 25.00 3.75
N GLU A 37 -12.29 25.24 4.65
CA GLU A 37 -11.07 26.00 4.34
C GLU A 37 -10.16 25.33 3.29
N TYR A 38 -10.36 24.03 3.05
CA TYR A 38 -9.56 23.22 2.12
C TYR A 38 -10.38 22.77 0.91
N GLU A 39 -11.45 23.48 0.54
CA GLU A 39 -12.31 23.09 -0.59
C GLU A 39 -11.54 23.04 -1.92
N GLU A 40 -10.66 24.01 -2.17
CA GLU A 40 -9.77 24.00 -3.34
C GLU A 40 -8.83 22.79 -3.31
N THR A 41 -8.22 22.51 -2.16
CA THR A 41 -7.35 21.35 -1.95
C THR A 41 -8.12 20.05 -2.21
N TYR A 42 -9.32 19.92 -1.65
CA TYR A 42 -10.20 18.78 -1.82
C TYR A 42 -10.54 18.52 -3.30
N ASN A 43 -10.89 19.56 -4.05
CA ASN A 43 -11.30 19.44 -5.45
C ASN A 43 -10.19 18.86 -6.33
N TRP A 44 -8.95 19.33 -6.16
CA TRP A 44 -7.85 18.81 -6.96
C TRP A 44 -7.40 17.42 -6.49
N VAL A 45 -7.43 17.14 -5.18
CA VAL A 45 -7.10 15.82 -4.60
C VAL A 45 -8.08 14.77 -5.13
N LYS A 46 -9.38 15.07 -5.12
CA LYS A 46 -10.42 14.18 -5.65
C LYS A 46 -10.22 13.89 -7.15
N ARG A 47 -9.86 14.91 -7.93
CA ARG A 47 -9.57 14.73 -9.37
C ARG A 47 -8.35 13.82 -9.61
N TYR A 48 -7.38 13.85 -8.71
CA TYR A 48 -6.19 12.99 -8.78
C TYR A 48 -6.47 11.52 -8.45
N LEU A 49 -7.60 11.22 -7.81
CA LEU A 49 -7.98 9.87 -7.44
C LEU A 49 -8.15 8.95 -8.66
N SER A 50 -8.73 9.46 -9.75
CA SER A 50 -9.00 8.61 -10.91
C SER A 50 -7.77 8.22 -11.74
N PRO A 51 -6.85 9.14 -12.08
CA PRO A 51 -5.63 8.75 -12.78
C PRO A 51 -4.82 7.70 -11.98
N VAL A 52 -4.74 7.85 -10.66
CA VAL A 52 -4.02 6.90 -9.81
C VAL A 52 -4.74 5.55 -9.76
N LEU A 53 -6.08 5.53 -9.77
CA LEU A 53 -6.88 4.31 -9.84
C LEU A 53 -6.62 3.53 -11.13
N GLU A 54 -6.57 4.21 -12.28
CA GLU A 54 -6.29 3.58 -13.58
C GLU A 54 -4.91 2.90 -13.57
N ILE A 55 -3.89 3.58 -13.05
CA ILE A 55 -2.55 3.03 -12.90
C ILE A 55 -2.57 1.84 -11.93
N MET A 56 -3.20 1.98 -10.77
CA MET A 56 -3.29 0.91 -9.76
C MET A 56 -3.92 -0.36 -10.35
N ASN A 57 -5.04 -0.23 -11.06
CA ASN A 57 -5.73 -1.36 -11.68
C ASN A 57 -4.86 -2.06 -12.73
N GLY A 58 -4.09 -1.30 -13.52
CA GLY A 58 -3.12 -1.86 -14.46
C GLY A 58 -2.02 -2.69 -13.78
N PHE A 59 -1.47 -2.20 -12.67
CA PHE A 59 -0.48 -2.93 -11.87
C PHE A 59 -1.07 -4.20 -11.23
N VAL A 60 -2.31 -4.13 -10.72
CA VAL A 60 -3.03 -5.30 -10.18
C VAL A 60 -3.20 -6.37 -11.24
N LEU A 61 -3.63 -5.99 -12.45
CA LEU A 61 -3.80 -6.93 -13.56
C LEU A 61 -2.47 -7.61 -13.91
N PHE A 62 -1.40 -6.84 -14.04
CA PHE A 62 -0.07 -7.37 -14.35
C PHE A 62 0.43 -8.32 -13.25
N LEU A 63 0.18 -7.98 -11.98
CA LEU A 63 0.51 -8.81 -10.84
C LEU A 63 -0.27 -10.14 -10.88
N PHE A 64 -1.58 -10.12 -11.13
CA PHE A 64 -2.37 -11.35 -11.27
C PHE A 64 -1.90 -12.24 -12.43
N ILE A 65 -1.57 -11.65 -13.59
CA ILE A 65 -1.02 -12.40 -14.73
C ILE A 65 0.32 -13.04 -14.35
N GLY A 66 1.20 -12.28 -13.69
CA GLY A 66 2.49 -12.78 -13.20
C GLY A 66 2.32 -13.93 -12.21
N LEU A 67 1.37 -13.81 -11.27
CA LEU A 67 1.06 -14.88 -10.32
C LEU A 67 0.59 -16.16 -11.01
N ILE A 68 -0.33 -16.08 -11.98
CA ILE A 68 -0.81 -17.25 -12.72
C ILE A 68 0.35 -17.89 -13.50
N ALA A 69 1.20 -17.08 -14.15
CA ALA A 69 2.28 -17.56 -15.00
C ALA A 69 3.41 -18.26 -14.22
N PHE A 70 3.67 -17.84 -12.97
CA PHE A 70 4.76 -18.36 -12.14
C PHE A 70 4.29 -19.25 -10.99
N SER A 71 2.98 -19.53 -10.89
CA SER A 71 2.43 -20.36 -9.82
C SER A 71 2.88 -21.82 -9.94
N THR A 72 3.59 -22.33 -8.94
CA THR A 72 3.78 -23.77 -8.71
C THR A 72 2.80 -24.18 -7.61
N SER A 73 1.92 -25.14 -7.90
CA SER A 73 0.85 -25.52 -6.97
C SER A 73 1.41 -25.97 -5.61
N LEU A 74 1.36 -25.10 -4.60
CA LEU A 74 1.58 -25.48 -3.20
C LEU A 74 0.31 -25.31 -2.39
N VAL A 75 0.03 -26.33 -1.57
CA VAL A 75 -1.19 -26.52 -0.78
C VAL A 75 -1.04 -25.76 0.54
N GLY A 76 -1.44 -24.49 0.55
CA GLY A 76 -1.72 -23.75 1.79
C GLY A 76 -3.15 -23.98 2.26
N ASN A 77 -3.46 -23.59 3.51
CA ASN A 77 -4.79 -23.76 4.10
C ASN A 77 -5.82 -22.82 3.42
N LYS A 78 -6.54 -23.35 2.43
CA LYS A 78 -7.34 -22.59 1.46
C LYS A 78 -8.55 -21.84 2.05
N THR A 79 -9.01 -22.22 3.23
CA THR A 79 -10.28 -21.73 3.82
C THR A 79 -10.16 -20.31 4.37
N THR A 80 -9.14 -19.99 5.16
CA THR A 80 -8.95 -18.64 5.75
C THR A 80 -8.74 -17.59 4.66
N LEU A 81 -7.97 -17.94 3.62
CA LEU A 81 -7.72 -17.08 2.48
C LEU A 81 -8.96 -16.76 1.67
N PHE A 82 -9.83 -17.74 1.51
CA PHE A 82 -11.09 -17.56 0.79
C PHE A 82 -12.02 -16.59 1.52
N VAL A 83 -12.12 -16.69 2.86
CA VAL A 83 -12.95 -15.79 3.68
C VAL A 83 -12.45 -14.34 3.60
N LEU A 84 -11.16 -14.12 3.82
CA LEU A 84 -10.58 -12.76 3.73
C LEU A 84 -10.69 -12.19 2.30
N GLY A 85 -10.51 -13.03 1.28
CA GLY A 85 -10.68 -12.66 -0.12
C GLY A 85 -12.10 -12.17 -0.44
N ILE A 86 -13.13 -12.90 0.03
CA ILE A 86 -14.54 -12.48 -0.14
C ILE A 86 -14.80 -11.12 0.49
N ILE A 87 -14.26 -10.87 1.69
CA ILE A 87 -14.46 -9.60 2.39
C ILE A 87 -13.83 -8.45 1.60
N ILE A 88 -12.64 -8.64 1.03
CA ILE A 88 -12.01 -7.64 0.16
C ILE A 88 -12.86 -7.38 -1.08
N PHE A 89 -13.40 -8.42 -1.72
CA PHE A 89 -14.30 -8.26 -2.86
C PHE A 89 -15.57 -7.49 -2.51
N MET A 90 -16.17 -7.77 -1.34
CA MET A 90 -17.32 -7.01 -0.85
C MET A 90 -16.96 -5.53 -0.62
N LEU A 91 -15.82 -5.24 0.01
CA LEU A 91 -15.35 -3.87 0.23
C LEU A 91 -15.07 -3.12 -1.08
N LEU A 92 -14.49 -3.79 -2.08
CA LEU A 92 -14.30 -3.25 -3.42
C LEU A 92 -15.65 -2.98 -4.10
N GLY A 93 -16.60 -3.91 -3.99
CA GLY A 93 -17.96 -3.73 -4.51
C GLY A 93 -18.67 -2.53 -3.89
N ILE A 94 -18.59 -2.37 -2.56
CA ILE A 94 -19.14 -1.21 -1.83
C ILE A 94 -18.49 0.08 -2.35
N ARG A 95 -17.17 0.10 -2.53
CA ARG A 95 -16.43 1.28 -2.99
C ARG A 95 -16.80 1.70 -4.42
N ILE A 96 -16.95 0.73 -5.31
CA ILE A 96 -17.39 0.97 -6.70
C ILE A 96 -18.84 1.45 -6.72
N GLY A 97 -19.72 0.79 -5.96
CA GLY A 97 -21.10 1.23 -5.77
C GLY A 97 -21.18 2.66 -5.24
N ASN A 98 -20.33 3.01 -4.28
CA ASN A 98 -20.26 4.37 -3.77
C ASN A 98 -19.82 5.36 -4.84
N THR A 99 -18.81 5.04 -5.63
CA THR A 99 -18.32 5.94 -6.71
C THR A 99 -19.40 6.20 -7.77
N VAL A 100 -20.23 5.21 -8.08
CA VAL A 100 -21.24 5.29 -9.14
C VAL A 100 -22.56 5.90 -8.66
N PHE A 101 -23.07 5.50 -7.49
CA PHE A 101 -24.45 5.79 -7.07
C PHE A 101 -24.55 6.81 -5.93
N TRP A 102 -23.74 6.67 -4.89
CA TRP A 102 -23.93 7.39 -3.63
C TRP A 102 -23.01 8.62 -3.46
N ASN A 103 -21.78 8.54 -3.98
CA ASN A 103 -20.72 9.55 -3.84
C ASN A 103 -20.54 10.01 -2.38
N GLU A 104 -20.72 9.09 -1.41
CA GLU A 104 -20.61 9.38 0.00
C GLU A 104 -19.15 9.45 0.45
N ARG A 105 -18.78 10.60 0.99
CA ARG A 105 -17.40 10.93 1.40
C ARG A 105 -16.86 9.98 2.47
N LYS A 106 -17.73 9.50 3.37
CA LYS A 106 -17.35 8.61 4.47
C LYS A 106 -16.88 7.26 3.94
N VAL A 107 -17.63 6.68 3.00
CA VAL A 107 -17.36 5.33 2.48
C VAL A 107 -15.99 5.26 1.80
N ASP A 108 -15.58 6.32 1.08
CA ASP A 108 -14.26 6.40 0.45
C ASP A 108 -13.12 6.39 1.48
N GLY A 109 -13.33 7.05 2.63
CA GLY A 109 -12.38 7.07 3.74
C GLY A 109 -12.27 5.71 4.44
N TRP A 110 -13.39 5.10 4.82
CA TRP A 110 -13.40 3.79 5.50
C TRP A 110 -12.82 2.69 4.62
N THR A 111 -13.30 2.58 3.37
CA THR A 111 -12.78 1.58 2.43
C THR A 111 -11.31 1.83 2.07
N GLY A 112 -10.88 3.10 2.07
CA GLY A 112 -9.49 3.49 1.86
C GLY A 112 -8.53 2.89 2.88
N MET A 113 -8.95 2.69 4.13
CA MET A 113 -8.10 2.07 5.15
C MET A 113 -8.36 0.56 5.30
N LEU A 114 -9.61 0.13 5.24
CA LEU A 114 -9.97 -1.26 5.52
C LEU A 114 -9.43 -2.24 4.46
N ILE A 115 -9.42 -1.85 3.18
CA ILE A 115 -8.92 -2.70 2.10
C ILE A 115 -7.42 -3.03 2.27
N PRO A 116 -6.50 -2.04 2.42
CA PRO A 116 -5.09 -2.35 2.62
C PRO A 116 -4.83 -3.12 3.93
N CYS A 117 -5.60 -2.88 5.00
CA CYS A 117 -5.50 -3.68 6.24
C CYS A 117 -5.85 -5.15 6.01
N MET A 118 -6.92 -5.42 5.26
CA MET A 118 -7.34 -6.80 4.95
C MET A 118 -6.34 -7.50 4.03
N LEU A 119 -5.73 -6.78 3.07
CA LEU A 119 -4.64 -7.32 2.25
C LEU A 119 -3.43 -7.69 3.11
N ALA A 120 -3.03 -6.82 4.04
CA ALA A 120 -1.96 -7.11 4.99
C ALA A 120 -2.30 -8.30 5.91
N ALA A 121 -3.55 -8.41 6.36
CA ALA A 121 -4.02 -9.55 7.15
C ALA A 121 -3.94 -10.88 6.38
N ILE A 122 -4.24 -10.87 5.07
CA ILE A 122 -4.05 -12.05 4.21
C ILE A 122 -2.58 -12.43 4.16
N VAL A 123 -1.70 -11.49 3.84
CA VAL A 123 -0.26 -11.76 3.70
C VAL A 123 0.32 -12.38 4.99
N THR A 124 -0.06 -11.83 6.14
CA THR A 124 0.50 -12.22 7.44
C THR A 124 -0.06 -13.47 8.06
N ASN A 125 -1.35 -13.76 7.84
CA ASN A 125 -1.99 -14.96 8.40
C ASN A 125 -1.34 -16.25 7.87
N ILE A 126 -0.75 -16.17 6.68
CA ILE A 126 -0.16 -17.32 6.00
C ILE A 126 1.29 -17.53 6.48
N GLU A 127 1.99 -16.46 6.85
CA GLU A 127 3.40 -16.52 7.25
C GLU A 127 3.63 -17.35 8.52
N HIS A 128 2.72 -17.27 9.50
CA HIS A 128 2.92 -17.92 10.79
C HIS A 128 1.59 -18.30 11.45
N GLU A 129 1.36 -19.60 11.62
CA GLU A 129 0.55 -20.05 12.75
C GLU A 129 1.28 -19.60 14.04
N TYR A 130 0.69 -18.68 14.81
CA TYR A 130 0.92 -18.39 16.25
C TYR A 130 1.48 -17.05 16.76
N TYR A 131 2.01 -16.10 15.97
CA TYR A 131 2.42 -14.80 16.56
C TYR A 131 1.39 -13.69 16.32
N GLN A 132 0.42 -13.58 17.24
CA GLN A 132 -0.58 -12.49 17.24
C GLN A 132 0.07 -11.10 17.12
N LEU A 133 1.23 -10.88 17.74
CA LEU A 133 1.91 -9.59 17.72
C LEU A 133 2.41 -9.19 16.33
N HIS A 134 2.96 -10.12 15.54
CA HIS A 134 3.47 -9.84 14.19
C HIS A 134 2.34 -9.44 13.25
N PHE A 135 1.24 -10.18 13.31
CA PHE A 135 0.01 -9.91 12.56
C PHE A 135 -0.46 -8.47 12.78
N TRP A 136 -0.59 -8.05 14.04
CA TRP A 136 -1.00 -6.68 14.37
C TRP A 136 0.03 -5.64 13.94
N LEU A 137 1.33 -5.90 14.13
CA LEU A 137 2.39 -4.97 13.74
C LEU A 137 2.40 -4.68 12.24
N ILE A 138 2.18 -5.69 11.39
CA ILE A 138 2.17 -5.50 9.94
C ILE A 138 0.89 -4.79 9.47
N ILE A 139 -0.27 -5.04 10.10
CA ILE A 139 -1.48 -4.25 9.84
C ILE A 139 -1.25 -2.78 10.21
N VAL A 140 -0.69 -2.53 11.40
CA VAL A 140 -0.36 -1.17 11.86
C VAL A 140 0.67 -0.52 10.92
N LEU A 141 1.72 -1.25 10.52
CA LEU A 141 2.71 -0.79 9.55
C LEU A 141 2.04 -0.40 8.24
N THR A 142 1.12 -1.24 7.73
CA THR A 142 0.41 -0.98 6.48
C THR A 142 -0.40 0.31 6.57
N ILE A 143 -1.14 0.54 7.65
CA ILE A 143 -1.89 1.78 7.86
C ILE A 143 -0.95 2.98 7.88
N LEU A 144 0.13 2.91 8.68
CA LEU A 144 1.07 3.99 8.84
C LEU A 144 1.81 4.31 7.53
N SER A 145 2.26 3.29 6.80
CA SER A 145 2.90 3.44 5.49
C SER A 145 1.95 4.02 4.45
N VAL A 146 0.69 3.57 4.39
CA VAL A 146 -0.33 4.16 3.51
C VAL A 146 -0.51 5.64 3.80
N LEU A 147 -0.60 6.01 5.08
CA LEU A 147 -0.76 7.40 5.50
C LEU A 147 0.49 8.25 5.24
N TYR A 148 1.67 7.71 5.48
CA TYR A 148 2.94 8.40 5.28
C TYR A 148 3.21 8.64 3.79
N ILE A 149 3.25 7.57 2.98
CA ILE A 149 3.58 7.64 1.55
C ILE A 149 2.62 8.56 0.80
N SER A 150 1.30 8.44 1.05
CA SER A 150 0.32 9.29 0.41
C SER A 150 0.48 10.76 0.77
N THR A 151 0.81 11.11 2.03
CA THR A 151 1.07 12.51 2.41
C THR A 151 2.32 13.09 1.77
N VAL A 152 3.38 12.31 1.60
CA VAL A 152 4.60 12.78 0.94
C VAL A 152 4.32 13.10 -0.54
N VAL A 153 3.60 12.20 -1.23
CA VAL A 153 3.16 12.38 -2.62
C VAL A 153 2.23 13.59 -2.75
N LEU A 154 1.24 13.71 -1.86
CA LEU A 154 0.31 14.85 -1.85
C LEU A 154 1.02 16.17 -1.54
N THR A 155 2.06 16.17 -0.69
CA THR A 155 2.89 17.36 -0.43
C THR A 155 3.64 17.80 -1.69
N TYR A 156 4.23 16.85 -2.41
CA TYR A 156 4.89 17.13 -3.69
C TYR A 156 3.92 17.72 -4.72
N ILE A 157 2.76 17.09 -4.91
CA ILE A 157 1.74 17.57 -5.88
C ILE A 157 1.16 18.93 -5.46
N ALA A 158 0.91 19.15 -4.17
CA ALA A 158 0.41 20.42 -3.66
C ALA A 158 1.39 21.57 -3.94
N ASN A 159 2.69 21.31 -3.75
CA ASN A 159 3.73 22.28 -4.05
C ASN A 159 3.85 22.57 -5.56
N GLU A 160 3.75 21.53 -6.41
CA GLU A 160 3.75 21.70 -7.88
C GLU A 160 2.55 22.54 -8.36
N LYS A 161 1.40 22.44 -7.67
CA LYS A 161 0.20 23.23 -7.96
C LYS A 161 0.18 24.62 -7.31
N GLY A 162 1.15 24.95 -6.45
CA GLY A 162 1.18 26.21 -5.72
C GLY A 162 0.17 26.31 -4.56
N ASP A 163 -0.44 25.19 -4.14
CA ASP A 163 -1.38 25.15 -3.00
C ASP A 163 -0.60 25.15 -1.68
N VAL A 164 -0.27 26.34 -1.19
CA VAL A 164 0.52 26.52 0.05
C VAL A 164 -0.21 25.95 1.27
N LYS A 165 -1.54 26.10 1.35
CA LYS A 165 -2.34 25.60 2.46
C LYS A 165 -2.35 24.07 2.51
N GLY A 166 -2.60 23.44 1.36
CA GLY A 166 -2.54 21.99 1.18
C GLY A 166 -1.14 21.46 1.46
N THR A 167 -0.10 22.12 0.95
CA THR A 167 1.30 21.75 1.19
C THR A 167 1.62 21.73 2.68
N HIS A 168 1.24 22.77 3.42
CA HIS A 168 1.47 22.82 4.86
C HIS A 168 0.71 21.71 5.61
N PHE A 169 -0.55 21.46 5.24
CA PHE A 169 -1.39 20.42 5.82
C PHE A 169 -0.78 19.02 5.62
N PHE A 170 -0.41 18.66 4.38
CA PHE A 170 0.13 17.34 4.07
C PHE A 170 1.53 17.15 4.64
N ARG A 171 2.38 18.17 4.60
CA ARG A 171 3.74 18.13 5.19
C ARG A 171 3.70 17.86 6.68
N GLY A 172 2.83 18.57 7.41
CA GLY A 172 2.67 18.35 8.86
C GLY A 172 2.21 16.93 9.17
N ARG A 173 1.32 16.37 8.34
CA ARG A 173 0.89 14.97 8.46
C ARG A 173 2.00 13.98 8.08
N ALA A 174 2.77 14.26 7.04
CA ALA A 174 3.88 13.41 6.61
C ALA A 174 4.93 13.26 7.72
N LEU A 175 5.32 14.37 8.35
CA LEU A 175 6.25 14.37 9.48
C LEU A 175 5.68 13.66 10.71
N LEU A 176 4.39 13.82 10.97
CA LEU A 176 3.73 13.14 12.08
C LEU A 176 3.69 11.61 11.87
N TRP A 177 3.42 11.15 10.65
CA TRP A 177 3.31 9.72 10.34
C TRP A 177 4.65 9.03 10.07
N SER A 178 5.68 9.77 9.65
CA SER A 178 6.99 9.20 9.36
C SER A 178 7.61 8.56 10.60
N VAL A 179 7.52 9.21 11.77
CA VAL A 179 8.11 8.73 13.03
C VAL A 179 7.47 7.42 13.51
N PRO A 180 6.13 7.28 13.65
CA PRO A 180 5.49 6.01 13.96
C PRO A 180 5.80 4.91 12.94
N THR A 181 5.88 5.25 11.65
CA THR A 181 6.19 4.26 10.60
C THR A 181 7.58 3.66 10.83
N MET A 182 8.59 4.52 11.05
CA MET A 182 9.95 4.06 11.33
C MET A 182 10.04 3.30 12.65
N ALA A 183 9.31 3.72 13.68
CA ALA A 183 9.26 3.01 14.96
C ALA A 183 8.72 1.58 14.80
N VAL A 184 7.63 1.40 14.06
CA VAL A 184 7.05 0.06 13.81
C VAL A 184 7.99 -0.79 12.98
N ILE A 185 8.66 -0.23 11.97
CA ILE A 185 9.69 -0.95 11.19
C ILE A 185 10.83 -1.41 12.10
N GLY A 186 11.31 -0.55 13.00
CA GLY A 186 12.36 -0.91 13.96
C GLY A 186 11.90 -2.00 14.95
N ILE A 187 10.67 -1.92 15.43
CA ILE A 187 10.07 -2.95 16.30
C ILE A 187 9.98 -4.29 15.56
N ILE A 188 9.53 -4.28 14.30
CA ILE A 188 9.48 -5.49 13.48
C ILE A 188 10.89 -6.05 13.29
N ALA A 189 11.87 -5.22 12.95
CA ALA A 189 13.25 -5.65 12.77
C ALA A 189 13.82 -6.34 14.01
N ILE A 190 13.52 -5.87 15.22
CA ILE A 190 14.03 -6.44 16.47
C ILE A 190 13.23 -7.67 16.91
N LEU A 191 11.89 -7.56 16.98
CA LEU A 191 11.04 -8.59 17.57
C LEU A 191 10.81 -9.77 16.63
N VAL A 192 10.65 -9.51 15.32
CA VAL A 192 10.30 -10.56 14.36
C VAL A 192 11.50 -11.37 13.95
N ASN A 193 12.62 -10.70 13.68
CA ASN A 193 13.83 -11.37 13.24
C ASN A 193 14.67 -11.91 14.41
N GLY A 194 14.39 -11.48 15.65
CA GLY A 194 15.18 -11.87 16.84
C GLY A 194 14.69 -13.04 17.67
N TYR A 195 13.52 -13.60 17.37
CA TYR A 195 12.89 -14.55 18.29
C TYR A 195 13.19 -16.03 17.98
N GLN A 196 13.52 -16.39 16.74
CA GLN A 196 13.94 -17.76 16.39
C GLN A 196 15.46 -17.83 16.19
N PHE A 197 16.15 -18.69 16.94
CA PHE A 197 17.61 -18.88 16.85
C PHE A 197 18.11 -19.19 15.43
N THR A 198 17.28 -19.82 14.59
CA THR A 198 17.56 -20.11 13.18
C THR A 198 17.52 -18.87 12.27
N ASN A 199 16.69 -17.87 12.59
CA ASN A 199 16.57 -16.61 11.84
C ASN A 199 17.63 -15.58 12.27
N TRP A 200 18.33 -15.82 13.37
CA TRP A 200 19.29 -14.85 13.92
C TRP A 200 20.56 -14.70 13.09
N GLN A 201 21.02 -15.78 12.43
CA GLN A 201 22.15 -15.72 11.50
C GLN A 201 21.80 -14.95 10.22
N LEU A 202 20.61 -15.15 9.65
CA LEU A 202 20.14 -14.39 8.48
C LEU A 202 19.87 -12.91 8.84
N PHE A 203 19.32 -12.65 10.03
CA PHE A 203 19.11 -11.29 10.50
C PHE A 203 20.41 -10.50 10.63
N LEU A 204 21.46 -11.11 11.20
CA LEU A 204 22.80 -10.50 11.30
C LEU A 204 23.47 -10.31 9.94
N GLU A 205 22.99 -10.96 8.89
CA GLU A 205 23.44 -10.75 7.51
C GLU A 205 22.67 -9.61 6.82
N ASN A 206 21.39 -9.39 7.18
CA ASN A 206 20.49 -8.43 6.51
C ASN A 206 20.15 -7.15 7.29
N TRP A 207 20.57 -7.02 8.56
CA TRP A 207 20.29 -5.85 9.43
C TRP A 207 20.68 -4.49 8.82
N TRP A 208 21.70 -4.46 7.96
CA TRP A 208 22.16 -3.25 7.28
C TRP A 208 21.08 -2.63 6.36
N ILE A 209 20.16 -3.44 5.84
CA ILE A 209 19.03 -2.97 5.02
C ILE A 209 18.11 -2.06 5.85
N PHE A 210 17.87 -2.40 7.12
CA PHE A 210 17.06 -1.57 8.02
C PHE A 210 17.77 -0.26 8.39
N ILE A 211 19.10 -0.27 8.46
CA ILE A 211 19.88 0.97 8.64
C ILE A 211 19.78 1.86 7.40
N LEU A 212 19.86 1.29 6.19
CA LEU A 212 19.64 2.06 4.97
C LEU A 212 18.22 2.65 4.91
N SER A 213 17.22 1.89 5.34
CA SER A 213 15.85 2.41 5.50
C SER A 213 15.82 3.59 6.49
N PHE A 214 16.49 3.48 7.64
CA PHE A 214 16.57 4.55 8.62
C PHE A 214 17.28 5.82 8.09
N ILE A 215 18.38 5.65 7.36
CA ILE A 215 19.08 6.77 6.71
C ILE A 215 18.17 7.44 5.68
N ALA A 216 17.46 6.66 4.87
CA ALA A 216 16.50 7.18 3.91
C ALA A 216 15.33 7.91 4.60
N PHE A 217 14.85 7.40 5.74
CA PHE A 217 13.87 8.07 6.59
C PHE A 217 14.36 9.45 7.08
N LEU A 218 15.60 9.53 7.55
CA LEU A 218 16.20 10.80 7.98
C LEU A 218 16.33 11.77 6.81
N GLY A 219 16.74 11.29 5.63
CA GLY A 219 16.77 12.07 4.39
C GLY A 219 15.39 12.64 4.03
N ALA A 220 14.36 11.78 3.96
CA ALA A 220 13.00 12.20 3.64
C ALA A 220 12.47 13.26 4.63
N THR A 221 12.69 13.02 5.92
CA THR A 221 12.30 13.91 7.02
C THR A 221 13.04 15.25 6.91
N HIS A 222 14.34 15.24 6.65
CA HIS A 222 15.15 16.44 6.47
C HIS A 222 14.63 17.33 5.33
N TYR A 223 14.37 16.75 4.15
CA TYR A 223 13.83 17.52 3.01
C TYR A 223 12.40 18.04 3.28
N LEU A 224 11.55 17.25 3.97
CA LEU A 224 10.22 17.70 4.39
C LEU A 224 10.27 18.86 5.40
N PHE A 225 11.26 18.86 6.31
CA PHE A 225 11.44 19.93 7.29
C PHE A 225 11.95 21.21 6.63
N HIS A 226 12.95 21.11 5.75
CA HIS A 226 13.58 22.28 5.12
C HIS A 226 12.79 22.87 3.94
N GLN A 227 11.66 22.27 3.55
CA GLN A 227 10.77 22.78 2.49
C GLN A 227 11.48 22.95 1.13
N HIS A 228 12.57 22.23 0.91
CA HIS A 228 13.35 22.28 -0.31
C HIS A 228 13.22 20.95 -1.06
N HIS A 229 13.04 21.03 -2.38
CA HIS A 229 13.05 19.89 -3.30
C HIS A 229 12.21 18.69 -2.84
N TYR A 230 10.88 18.84 -2.76
CA TYR A 230 9.95 17.78 -2.35
C TYR A 230 10.07 16.48 -3.15
N ILE A 231 10.60 16.54 -4.38
CA ILE A 231 10.91 15.35 -5.18
C ILE A 231 11.98 14.46 -4.54
N LEU A 232 12.97 15.05 -3.86
CA LEU A 232 13.97 14.30 -3.12
C LEU A 232 13.37 13.66 -1.88
N ALA A 233 12.50 14.40 -1.16
CA ALA A 233 11.76 13.83 -0.03
C ALA A 233 10.93 12.60 -0.45
N LEU A 234 10.27 12.69 -1.60
CA LEU A 234 9.51 11.60 -2.20
C LEU A 234 10.40 10.39 -2.53
N LEU A 235 11.53 10.63 -3.21
CA LEU A 235 12.46 9.57 -3.57
C LEU A 235 13.00 8.87 -2.32
N PHE A 236 13.44 9.62 -1.31
CA PHE A 236 13.89 9.06 -0.05
C PHE A 236 12.79 8.29 0.70
N ALA A 237 11.54 8.77 0.69
CA ALA A 237 10.42 8.05 1.30
C ALA A 237 10.13 6.72 0.59
N PHE A 238 10.21 6.69 -0.74
CA PHE A 238 10.09 5.44 -1.50
C PHE A 238 11.27 4.51 -1.21
N THR A 239 12.50 5.01 -1.25
CA THR A 239 13.69 4.21 -0.92
C THR A 239 13.65 3.66 0.50
N GLN A 240 13.15 4.44 1.47
CA GLN A 240 12.95 4.01 2.85
C GLN A 240 12.01 2.79 2.91
N LEU A 241 10.84 2.88 2.28
CA LEU A 241 9.89 1.77 2.25
C LEU A 241 10.42 0.59 1.44
N LEU A 242 11.14 0.83 0.35
CA LEU A 242 11.78 -0.21 -0.45
C LEU A 242 12.70 -1.06 0.42
N PHE A 243 13.64 -0.45 1.14
CA PHE A 243 14.54 -1.20 2.00
C PHE A 243 13.80 -1.88 3.16
N ALA A 244 12.81 -1.23 3.77
CA ALA A 244 12.00 -1.89 4.81
C ALA A 244 11.24 -3.11 4.28
N PHE A 245 10.70 -3.00 3.06
CA PHE A 245 9.96 -4.05 2.38
C PHE A 245 10.86 -5.23 1.99
N PHE A 246 12.05 -4.96 1.43
CA PHE A 246 13.03 -6.00 1.07
C PHE A 246 13.74 -6.61 2.28
N GLY A 247 13.87 -5.87 3.39
CA GLY A 247 14.42 -6.38 4.64
C GLY A 247 13.50 -7.35 5.37
N GLN A 248 12.22 -7.40 5.00
CA GLN A 248 11.26 -8.36 5.53
C GLN A 248 11.32 -9.66 4.71
N GLU A 249 11.57 -10.80 5.37
CA GLU A 249 11.71 -12.12 4.69
C GLU A 249 10.38 -12.66 4.10
N THR A 250 9.33 -11.87 4.20
CA THR A 250 7.95 -12.16 3.79
C THR A 250 7.75 -12.15 2.27
N LEU A 251 8.71 -11.61 1.50
CA LEU A 251 8.63 -11.47 0.06
C LEU A 251 8.56 -12.78 -0.72
N LEU A 252 9.42 -13.76 -0.40
CA LEU A 252 9.40 -15.08 -1.06
C LEU A 252 8.06 -15.80 -0.83
N PHE A 253 7.44 -15.55 0.32
CA PHE A 253 6.27 -16.26 0.78
C PHE A 253 4.94 -15.61 0.36
N VAL A 254 4.89 -14.27 0.19
CA VAL A 254 3.78 -13.60 -0.51
C VAL A 254 3.61 -14.22 -1.91
N PHE A 255 4.69 -14.60 -2.57
CA PHE A 255 4.62 -15.27 -3.86
C PHE A 255 4.09 -16.71 -3.78
N GLU A 256 4.58 -17.51 -2.84
CA GLU A 256 4.05 -18.87 -2.61
C GLU A 256 2.57 -18.85 -2.19
N THR A 257 2.19 -17.87 -1.37
CA THR A 257 0.80 -17.55 -0.97
C THR A 257 -0.10 -17.30 -2.17
N PHE A 258 0.30 -16.35 -3.01
CA PHE A 258 -0.57 -15.92 -4.10
C PHE A 258 -0.65 -16.98 -5.21
N SER A 259 0.43 -17.75 -5.38
CA SER A 259 0.49 -18.97 -6.20
C SER A 259 -0.41 -20.10 -5.65
N SER A 260 -0.58 -20.18 -4.31
CA SER A 260 -1.43 -21.19 -3.66
C SER A 260 -2.92 -21.04 -3.97
N PHE A 261 -3.39 -19.83 -4.29
CA PHE A 261 -4.73 -19.64 -4.82
C PHE A 261 -4.84 -20.42 -6.13
N GLY A 262 -5.67 -21.47 -6.14
CA GLY A 262 -5.82 -22.30 -7.33
C GLY A 262 -6.19 -21.46 -8.56
N ASN A 263 -5.65 -21.84 -9.73
CA ASN A 263 -5.78 -21.07 -10.97
C ASN A 263 -7.21 -20.62 -11.29
N ILE A 264 -8.23 -21.40 -10.92
CA ILE A 264 -9.66 -21.05 -11.10
C ILE A 264 -10.07 -19.83 -10.26
N PHE A 265 -9.62 -19.74 -9.01
CA PHE A 265 -9.93 -18.60 -8.14
C PHE A 265 -9.26 -17.34 -8.68
N VAL A 266 -7.97 -17.41 -8.99
CA VAL A 266 -7.20 -16.28 -9.54
C VAL A 266 -7.77 -15.83 -10.89
N PHE A 267 -8.18 -16.76 -11.74
CA PHE A 267 -8.85 -16.45 -13.00
C PHE A 267 -10.21 -15.76 -12.77
N GLY A 268 -10.98 -16.21 -11.78
CA GLY A 268 -12.19 -15.51 -11.33
C GLY A 268 -11.91 -14.09 -10.87
N MET A 269 -10.90 -13.89 -10.00
CA MET A 269 -10.48 -12.55 -9.55
C MET A 269 -10.09 -11.64 -10.72
N LEU A 270 -9.41 -12.20 -11.73
CA LEU A 270 -8.99 -11.47 -12.92
C LEU A 270 -10.19 -11.05 -13.77
N ILE A 271 -11.17 -11.94 -14.00
CA ILE A 271 -12.42 -11.59 -14.69
C ILE A 271 -13.17 -10.48 -13.96
N PHE A 272 -13.33 -10.59 -12.63
CA PHE A 272 -13.98 -9.57 -11.84
C PHE A 272 -13.22 -8.23 -11.89
N SER A 273 -11.89 -8.26 -11.79
CA SER A 273 -11.06 -7.06 -11.89
C SER A 273 -11.18 -6.39 -13.26
N ILE A 274 -11.23 -7.16 -14.35
CA ILE A 274 -11.47 -6.64 -15.70
C ILE A 274 -12.88 -6.05 -15.84
N ALA A 275 -13.89 -6.74 -15.32
CA ALA A 275 -15.27 -6.25 -15.34
C ALA A 275 -15.41 -4.93 -14.58
N PHE A 276 -14.77 -4.83 -13.40
CA PHE A 276 -14.72 -3.60 -12.61
C PHE A 276 -13.94 -2.50 -13.33
N TYR A 277 -12.81 -2.82 -13.95
CA TYR A 277 -12.03 -1.88 -14.75
C TYR A 277 -12.86 -1.31 -15.91
N LEU A 278 -13.55 -2.16 -16.67
CA LEU A 278 -14.42 -1.74 -17.76
C LEU A 278 -15.57 -0.86 -17.27
N GLN A 279 -16.24 -1.26 -16.19
CA GLN A 279 -17.33 -0.48 -15.59
C GLN A 279 -16.84 0.93 -15.17
N GLN A 280 -15.67 1.02 -14.53
CA GLN A 280 -15.07 2.29 -14.12
C GLN A 280 -14.64 3.14 -15.32
N TYR A 281 -14.04 2.53 -16.35
CA TYR A 281 -13.64 3.22 -17.57
C TYR A 281 -14.84 3.88 -18.27
N PHE A 282 -15.95 3.16 -18.41
CA PHE A 282 -17.18 3.71 -18.99
C PHE A 282 -17.81 4.81 -18.13
N TYR A 283 -17.73 4.72 -16.80
CA TYR A 283 -18.23 5.76 -15.91
C TYR A 283 -17.41 7.06 -16.03
N MET A 284 -16.08 6.93 -16.10
CA MET A 284 -15.15 8.04 -16.28
C MET A 284 -15.32 8.76 -17.62
N GLN A 285 -15.60 8.04 -18.71
CA GLN A 285 -15.91 8.67 -19.99
C GLN A 285 -17.22 9.49 -19.97
N LYS A 286 -18.20 9.12 -19.13
CA LYS A 286 -19.45 9.89 -18.99
C LYS A 286 -19.30 11.19 -18.19
N GLN A 287 -18.20 11.37 -17.46
CA GLN A 287 -17.93 12.58 -16.66
C GLN A 287 -16.96 13.57 -17.34
N LYS A 288 -16.38 13.22 -18.48
CA LYS A 288 -15.63 14.14 -19.36
C LYS A 288 -16.58 14.81 -20.35
#